data_AF-A0A7S0EVQ6-F1
#
_entry.id   AF-A0A7S0EVQ6-F1
#
_cell.length_a   1.000
_cell.length_b   1.000
_cell.length_c   1.000
_cell.angle_alpha   90.00
_cell.angle_beta   90.00
_cell.angle_gamma   90.00
#
_symmetry.space_group_name_H-M   'P 1'
#
loop_
_entity.id
_entity.type
_entity.pdbx_description
1 polymer ?
#
loop_
_entity_poly.entity_id
_entity_poly.type
_entity_poly.pdbx_seq_one_letter_code
_entity_poly.pdbx_strand_id
1 'polypeptide(L)'
;TMLSPTAATAAASASAEPVPKHTYHAFMAKMQQPSASGLFRSIKLFVRDLLSDTQRSVDEVAEAVQAFFYETEEAIAQHPLWHGCEPEELDKACDALEKFV
;
A
#
# COMPACT_ATOMS: atom_id res chain seq x y z
N THR A 1 43.88 -14.60 44.38
CA THR A 1 43.86 -15.70 43.37
C THR A 1 42.45 -16.26 43.39
N MET A 2 41.54 -16.02 42.44
CA MET A 2 41.62 -15.63 41.03
C MET A 2 40.32 -14.91 40.58
N LEU A 3 40.47 -13.89 39.73
CA LEU A 3 39.72 -13.57 38.49
C LEU A 3 38.19 -13.32 38.51
N SER A 4 37.82 -12.04 38.29
CA SER A 4 36.72 -11.62 37.37
C SER A 4 37.35 -11.27 35.98
N PRO A 5 36.66 -10.78 34.90
CA PRO A 5 35.23 -10.55 34.58
C PRO A 5 34.84 -11.00 33.12
N THR A 6 33.64 -10.61 32.60
CA THR A 6 33.20 -10.40 31.16
C THR A 6 31.78 -10.96 30.95
N ALA A 7 30.70 -10.17 30.84
CA ALA A 7 30.24 -9.27 29.76
C ALA A 7 29.57 -9.97 28.56
N ALA A 8 28.35 -9.51 28.22
CA ALA A 8 27.65 -9.48 26.91
C ALA A 8 26.13 -9.68 27.14
N THR A 9 25.26 -8.65 26.96
CA THR A 9 24.64 -8.22 25.68
C THR A 9 23.58 -9.24 25.22
N ALA A 10 22.31 -8.94 24.93
CA ALA A 10 21.58 -7.75 24.44
C ALA A 10 20.11 -7.87 24.94
N ALA A 11 19.31 -6.84 25.25
CA ALA A 11 18.89 -5.72 24.42
C ALA A 11 18.31 -6.12 23.05
N ALA A 12 17.00 -6.39 23.01
CA ALA A 12 16.08 -6.04 21.91
C ALA A 12 14.65 -6.23 22.48
N SER A 13 13.79 -5.24 22.73
CA SER A 13 13.68 -3.87 22.23
C SER A 13 13.99 -3.74 20.75
N ALA A 14 13.23 -4.45 19.92
CA ALA A 14 12.68 -3.81 18.74
C ALA A 14 11.43 -3.06 19.24
N SER A 15 11.61 -1.87 19.82
CA SER A 15 11.44 -0.63 19.08
C SER A 15 10.20 -0.73 18.20
N ALA A 16 9.11 -0.16 18.71
CA ALA A 16 8.12 0.45 17.84
C ALA A 16 8.90 1.26 16.81
N GLU A 17 9.04 0.71 15.61
CA GLU A 17 9.58 1.47 14.48
C GLU A 17 8.70 2.71 14.34
N PRO A 18 9.26 3.85 13.91
CA PRO A 18 8.43 4.99 13.58
C PRO A 18 7.50 4.57 12.45
N VAL A 19 6.27 4.16 12.79
CA VAL A 19 5.19 3.88 11.86
C VAL A 19 5.23 5.04 10.87
N PRO A 20 5.47 4.78 9.58
CA PRO A 20 5.77 5.81 8.61
C PRO A 20 4.72 6.90 8.76
N LYS A 21 5.18 8.12 9.07
CA LYS A 21 4.32 9.23 9.53
C LYS A 21 3.24 9.66 8.52
N HIS A 22 3.20 9.02 7.35
CA HIS A 22 2.16 9.17 6.33
C HIS A 22 2.01 7.84 5.56
N THR A 23 0.92 7.11 5.82
CA THR A 23 0.53 5.87 5.11
C THR A 23 0.47 6.08 3.59
N TYR A 24 -0.04 7.24 3.15
CA TYR A 24 -0.04 7.63 1.73
C TYR A 24 1.37 7.74 1.12
N HIS A 25 2.35 8.28 1.85
CA HIS A 25 3.72 8.38 1.33
C HIS A 25 4.40 7.00 1.24
N ALA A 26 4.12 6.11 2.18
CA ALA A 26 4.59 4.72 2.13
C ALA A 26 3.96 3.95 0.95
N PHE A 27 2.66 4.13 0.71
CA PHE A 27 1.97 3.61 -0.46
C PHE A 27 2.58 4.11 -1.77
N MET A 28 2.78 5.43 -1.90
CA MET A 28 3.40 6.02 -3.08
C MET A 28 4.83 5.52 -3.31
N ALA A 29 5.61 5.31 -2.25
CA ALA A 29 6.94 4.73 -2.36
C ALA A 29 6.91 3.28 -2.89
N LYS A 30 5.95 2.45 -2.47
CA LYS A 30 5.73 1.10 -3.02
C LYS A 30 5.26 1.15 -4.48
N MET A 31 4.33 2.05 -4.82
CA MET A 31 3.82 2.24 -6.19
C MET A 31 4.86 2.77 -7.18
N GLN A 32 5.90 3.45 -6.70
CA GLN A 32 7.04 3.91 -7.51
C GLN A 32 8.06 2.80 -7.81
N GLN A 33 7.95 1.62 -7.18
CA GLN A 33 8.86 0.52 -7.48
C GLN A 33 8.56 -0.08 -8.87
N PRO A 34 9.60 -0.53 -9.60
CA PRO A 34 9.40 -1.17 -10.91
C PRO A 34 8.44 -2.37 -10.86
N SER A 35 8.44 -3.10 -9.75
CA SER A 35 7.55 -4.24 -9.49
C SER A 35 6.07 -3.86 -9.43
N ALA A 36 5.73 -2.66 -8.96
CA ALA A 36 4.35 -2.14 -8.91
C ALA A 36 3.96 -1.32 -10.15
N SER A 37 4.88 -1.10 -11.09
CA SER A 37 4.66 -0.16 -12.21
C SER A 37 3.46 -0.53 -13.09
N GLY A 38 3.15 -1.82 -13.22
CA GLY A 38 1.96 -2.31 -13.91
C GLY A 38 0.66 -1.90 -13.20
N LEU A 39 0.59 -2.14 -11.90
CA LEU A 39 -0.54 -1.75 -11.05
C LEU A 39 -0.71 -0.23 -11.00
N PHE A 40 0.37 0.51 -10.80
CA PHE A 40 0.28 1.98 -10.78
C PHE A 40 -0.11 2.56 -12.14
N ARG A 41 0.23 1.88 -13.24
CA ARG A 41 -0.22 2.25 -14.58
C ARG A 41 -1.70 1.97 -14.77
N SER A 42 -2.22 0.81 -14.33
CA SER A 42 -3.66 0.50 -14.45
C SER A 42 -4.51 1.50 -13.69
N ILE A 43 -4.12 1.86 -12.46
CA ILE A 43 -4.79 2.89 -11.65
C ILE A 43 -4.86 4.23 -12.39
N LYS A 44 -3.73 4.73 -12.90
CA LYS A 44 -3.72 6.01 -13.65
C LYS A 44 -4.54 5.96 -14.94
N LEU A 45 -4.54 4.82 -15.63
CA LEU A 45 -5.32 4.65 -16.85
C LEU A 45 -6.81 4.63 -16.55
N PHE A 46 -7.22 4.00 -15.45
CA PHE A 46 -8.61 4.01 -14.97
C PHE A 46 -9.07 5.43 -14.67
N VAL A 47 -8.35 6.20 -13.85
CA VAL A 47 -8.70 7.59 -13.55
C VAL A 47 -8.81 8.42 -14.84
N ARG A 48 -7.86 8.26 -15.77
CA ARG A 48 -7.92 8.95 -17.06
C ARG A 48 -9.15 8.55 -17.88
N ASP A 49 -9.47 7.26 -17.96
CA ASP A 49 -10.65 6.77 -18.68
C ASP A 49 -11.94 7.34 -18.10
N LEU A 50 -12.06 7.30 -16.77
CA LEU A 50 -13.21 7.79 -16.01
C LEU A 50 -13.43 9.30 -16.21
N LEU A 51 -12.35 10.08 -16.28
CA LEU A 51 -12.41 11.51 -16.59
C LEU A 51 -12.66 11.83 -18.07
N SER A 52 -12.37 10.91 -18.98
CA SER A 52 -12.50 11.13 -20.43
C SER A 52 -13.89 10.82 -20.96
N ASP A 53 -14.59 9.87 -20.34
CA ASP A 53 -15.92 9.45 -20.77
C ASP A 53 -17.02 10.23 -20.03
N THR A 54 -17.41 11.36 -20.60
CA THR A 54 -18.47 12.23 -20.07
C THR A 54 -19.89 11.77 -20.41
N GLN A 55 -20.04 10.64 -21.11
CA GLN A 55 -21.35 10.12 -21.52
C GLN A 55 -21.96 9.16 -20.50
N ARG A 56 -21.15 8.62 -19.57
CA ARG A 56 -21.65 7.74 -18.51
C ARG A 56 -22.55 8.49 -17.54
N SER A 57 -23.61 7.82 -17.13
CA SER A 57 -24.44 8.25 -16.01
C SER A 57 -23.69 8.13 -14.68
N VAL A 58 -24.20 8.80 -13.65
CA VAL A 58 -23.61 8.74 -12.29
C VAL A 58 -23.60 7.31 -11.76
N ASP A 59 -24.63 6.52 -12.05
CA ASP A 59 -24.73 5.13 -11.59
C ASP A 59 -23.68 4.24 -12.27
N GLU A 60 -23.47 4.39 -13.59
CA GLU A 60 -22.44 3.65 -14.33
C GLU A 60 -21.03 4.01 -13.86
N VAL A 61 -20.80 5.30 -13.56
CA VAL A 61 -19.51 5.74 -12.99
C VAL A 61 -19.32 5.15 -11.59
N ALA A 62 -20.35 5.18 -10.74
CA ALA A 62 -20.28 4.63 -9.40
C ALA A 62 -19.99 3.12 -9.42
N GLU A 63 -20.68 2.36 -10.28
CA GLU A 63 -20.44 0.92 -10.44
C GLU A 63 -19.01 0.64 -10.92
N ALA A 64 -18.51 1.40 -11.90
CA ALA A 64 -17.14 1.27 -12.38
C ALA A 64 -16.10 1.58 -11.30
N VAL A 65 -16.31 2.61 -10.47
CA VAL A 65 -15.42 2.94 -9.34
C VAL A 65 -15.43 1.84 -8.28
N GLN A 66 -16.59 1.30 -7.94
CA GLN A 66 -16.70 0.21 -6.97
C GLN A 66 -16.01 -1.07 -7.46
N ALA A 67 -16.24 -1.45 -8.72
CA ALA A 67 -15.57 -2.61 -9.34
C ALA A 67 -14.05 -2.41 -9.38
N PHE A 68 -13.60 -1.21 -9.74
CA PHE A 68 -12.18 -0.87 -9.76
C PHE A 68 -11.53 -0.98 -8.38
N PHE A 69 -12.16 -0.47 -7.32
CA PHE A 69 -11.60 -0.61 -5.97
C PHE A 69 -11.51 -2.07 -5.57
N TYR A 70 -12.56 -2.87 -5.75
CA TYR A 70 -12.55 -4.30 -5.44
C TYR A 70 -11.42 -5.06 -6.16
N GLU A 71 -11.29 -4.87 -7.47
CA GLU A 71 -10.25 -5.52 -8.27
C GLU A 71 -8.84 -5.04 -7.87
N THR A 72 -8.68 -3.76 -7.57
CA THR A 72 -7.38 -3.19 -7.20
C THR A 72 -6.96 -3.61 -5.79
N GLU A 73 -7.89 -3.71 -4.85
CA GLU A 73 -7.64 -4.23 -3.50
C GLU A 73 -7.19 -5.69 -3.54
N GLU A 74 -7.88 -6.54 -4.32
CA GLU A 74 -7.47 -7.92 -4.53
C GLU A 74 -6.08 -7.99 -5.17
N ALA A 75 -5.82 -7.14 -6.17
CA ALA A 75 -4.51 -7.06 -6.81
C ALA A 75 -3.41 -6.64 -5.83
N ILE A 76 -3.65 -5.67 -4.94
CA ILE A 76 -2.71 -5.26 -3.89
C ILE A 76 -2.47 -6.42 -2.91
N ALA A 77 -3.53 -7.10 -2.47
CA ALA A 77 -3.43 -8.22 -1.52
C ALA A 77 -2.59 -9.39 -2.07
N GLN A 78 -2.69 -9.66 -3.37
CA GLN A 78 -1.92 -10.71 -4.05
C GLN A 78 -0.53 -10.24 -4.51
N HIS A 79 -0.22 -8.94 -4.40
CA HIS A 79 0.99 -8.38 -4.95
C HIS A 79 2.23 -8.75 -4.10
N PRO A 80 3.37 -9.14 -4.72
CA PRO A 80 4.58 -9.53 -3.99
C PRO A 80 5.14 -8.48 -3.01
N LEU A 81 4.81 -7.20 -3.22
CA LEU A 81 5.23 -6.09 -2.34
C LEU A 81 4.44 -5.99 -1.02
N TRP A 82 3.29 -6.64 -0.93
CA TRP A 82 2.46 -6.73 0.27
C TRP A 82 2.47 -8.15 0.88
N HIS A 83 3.26 -9.06 0.29
CA HIS A 83 3.46 -10.38 0.87
C HIS A 83 4.18 -10.27 2.22
N GLY A 84 3.52 -10.74 3.29
CA GLY A 84 4.05 -10.66 4.64
C GLY A 84 3.80 -9.32 5.35
N CYS A 85 3.06 -8.38 4.73
CA CYS A 85 2.52 -7.23 5.44
C CYS A 85 1.39 -7.66 6.38
N GLU A 86 1.28 -6.96 7.50
CA GLU A 86 0.16 -7.17 8.43
C GLU A 86 -1.16 -6.74 7.75
N PRO A 87 -2.30 -7.35 8.10
CA PRO A 87 -3.60 -6.98 7.51
C PRO A 87 -3.93 -5.49 7.69
N GLU A 88 -3.47 -4.87 8.78
CA GLU A 88 -3.61 -3.43 9.03
C GLU A 88 -2.82 -2.56 8.04
N GLU A 89 -1.69 -3.05 7.52
CA GLU A 89 -0.91 -2.34 6.49
C GLU A 89 -1.55 -2.44 5.11
N LEU A 90 -2.27 -3.54 4.85
CA LEU A 90 -3.06 -3.71 3.64
C LEU A 90 -4.24 -2.74 3.64
N ASP A 91 -4.98 -2.66 4.75
CA ASP A 91 -6.09 -1.71 4.95
C ASP A 91 -5.63 -0.25 4.73
N LYS A 92 -4.49 0.13 5.33
CA LYS A 92 -3.86 1.45 5.12
C LYS A 92 -3.44 1.71 3.67
N ALA A 93 -3.14 0.66 2.89
CA ALA A 93 -2.81 0.79 1.48
C ALA A 93 -4.07 0.98 0.62
N CYS A 94 -5.18 0.33 0.99
CA CYS A 94 -6.50 0.55 0.39
C CYS A 94 -7.00 1.98 0.67
N ASP A 95 -6.91 2.46 1.91
CA ASP A 95 -7.20 3.86 2.27
C ASP A 95 -6.39 4.87 1.43
N ALA A 96 -5.11 4.55 1.19
CA ALA A 96 -4.23 5.40 0.40
C ALA A 96 -4.56 5.37 -1.10
N LEU A 97 -5.10 4.26 -1.61
CA LEU A 97 -5.62 4.13 -2.96
C LEU A 97 -6.88 4.97 -3.15
N GLU A 98 -7.84 4.91 -2.22
CA GLU A 98 -9.05 5.74 -2.24
C GLU A 98 -8.69 7.23 -2.27
N LYS A 99 -7.66 7.63 -1.52
CA LYS A 99 -7.16 9.01 -1.51
C LYS A 99 -6.49 9.45 -2.82
N PHE A 100 -5.98 8.50 -3.61
CA PHE A 100 -5.30 8.79 -4.86
C PHE A 100 -6.27 9.04 -6.03
N VAL A 101 -7.37 8.28 -6.06
CA VAL A 101 -8.44 8.35 -7.08
C VAL A 101 -9.25 9.63 -6.91
#